data_AF-A0A7C5KQK0-F1
#
_entry.id   AF-A0A7C5KQK0-F1
#
_cell.length_a   1.000
_cell.length_b   1.000
_cell.length_c   1.000
_cell.angle_alpha   90.00
_cell.angle_beta   90.00
_cell.angle_gamma   90.00
#
_symmetry.space_group_name_H-M   'P 1'
#
loop_
_entity.id
_entity.type
_entity.pdbx_description
1 polymer ?
#
loop_
_entity_poly.entity_id
_entity_poly.type
_entity_poly.pdbx_seq_one_letter_code
_entity_poly.pdbx_strand_id
1 'polypeptide(L)'
;KIHFWLTFIGVNMIFFPQHFLGLSGMPRRIIDYPAAYAGWNEISSYGAYIQTVAVAVFLYGVVDAFMKKRVAGDNPWGPSAETLEWTLSSPPPFHQYNTLPVIK
;
A
#
# COMPACT_ATOMS: atom_id res chain seq x y z
N LYS A 1 -9.74 3.51 3.95
CA LYS A 1 -10.29 2.13 3.85
C LYS A 1 -10.49 1.67 2.41
N ILE A 2 -11.07 2.49 1.52
CA ILE A 2 -11.27 2.12 0.10
C ILE A 2 -9.96 1.72 -0.60
N HIS A 3 -8.91 2.52 -0.49
CA HIS A 3 -7.58 2.19 -1.05
C HIS A 3 -7.10 0.79 -0.64
N PHE A 4 -7.22 0.44 0.64
CA PHE A 4 -6.81 -0.87 1.14
C PHE A 4 -7.56 -2.01 0.42
N TRP A 5 -8.89 -1.93 0.31
CA TRP A 5 -9.67 -2.99 -0.32
C TRP A 5 -9.41 -3.09 -1.82
N LEU A 6 -9.28 -1.96 -2.51
CA LEU A 6 -8.92 -1.96 -3.93
C LEU A 6 -7.55 -2.59 -4.18
N THR A 7 -6.54 -2.23 -3.39
CA THR A 7 -5.20 -2.82 -3.48
C THR A 7 -5.21 -4.30 -3.11
N PHE A 8 -5.91 -4.68 -2.03
CA PHE A 8 -6.01 -6.07 -1.60
C PHE A 8 -6.65 -6.96 -2.68
N ILE A 9 -7.79 -6.54 -3.23
CA ILE A 9 -8.46 -7.28 -4.30
C ILE A 9 -7.60 -7.28 -5.58
N GLY A 10 -7.07 -6.12 -5.99
CA GLY A 10 -6.25 -5.97 -7.18
C GLY A 10 -5.01 -6.86 -7.17
N VAL A 11 -4.20 -6.79 -6.10
CA VAL A 11 -2.98 -7.61 -5.94
C VAL A 11 -3.32 -9.11 -6.00
N ASN A 12 -4.35 -9.56 -5.28
CA ASN A 12 -4.74 -10.97 -5.32
C ASN A 12 -5.19 -11.38 -6.72
N MET A 13 -5.95 -10.55 -7.43
CA MET A 13 -6.41 -10.86 -8.78
C MET A 13 -5.27 -10.86 -9.82
N ILE A 14 -4.21 -10.07 -9.60
CA ILE A 14 -3.00 -10.10 -10.43
C ILE A 14 -2.21 -11.38 -10.19
N PHE A 15 -1.85 -11.67 -8.94
CA PHE A 15 -0.82 -12.67 -8.62
C PHE A 15 -1.37 -14.06 -8.32
N PHE A 16 -2.63 -14.20 -7.93
CA PHE A 16 -3.20 -15.53 -7.68
C PHE A 16 -3.29 -16.37 -8.97
N PRO A 17 -3.75 -15.83 -10.13
CA PRO A 17 -3.68 -16.54 -11.41
C PRO A 17 -2.27 -17.00 -11.82
N GLN A 18 -1.23 -16.27 -11.41
CA GLN A 18 0.16 -16.57 -11.77
C GLN A 18 0.64 -17.90 -11.18
N HIS A 19 0.06 -18.36 -10.07
CA HIS A 19 0.35 -19.68 -9.51
C HIS A 19 -0.12 -20.79 -10.45
N PHE A 20 -1.32 -20.66 -11.02
CA PHE A 20 -1.87 -21.62 -11.98
C PHE A 20 -1.14 -21.58 -13.32
N LEU A 21 -0.79 -20.38 -13.81
CA LEU A 21 0.01 -20.21 -15.03
C LEU A 21 1.40 -20.82 -14.89
N GLY A 22 2.08 -20.60 -13.76
CA GLY A 22 3.38 -21.20 -13.49
C GLY A 22 3.31 -22.72 -13.41
N LEU A 23 2.30 -23.27 -12.73
CA LEU A 23 2.08 -24.73 -12.65
C LEU A 23 1.78 -25.37 -14.01
N SER A 24 1.14 -24.62 -14.92
CA SER A 24 0.85 -25.06 -16.29
C SER A 24 2.00 -24.80 -17.27
N GLY A 25 3.18 -24.40 -16.76
CA GLY A 25 4.43 -24.35 -17.50
C GLY A 25 4.70 -23.04 -18.23
N MET A 26 3.93 -21.97 -17.98
CA MET A 26 4.21 -20.66 -18.58
C MET A 26 5.55 -20.11 -18.07
N PRO A 27 6.56 -19.91 -18.93
CA PRO A 27 7.85 -19.38 -18.50
C PRO A 27 7.77 -17.87 -18.23
N ARG A 28 8.65 -17.38 -17.37
CA ARG A 28 8.78 -15.94 -17.11
C ARG A 28 9.39 -15.21 -18.31
N ARG A 29 9.07 -13.91 -18.44
CA ARG A 29 9.67 -12.97 -19.42
C ARG A 29 9.37 -13.32 -20.89
N ILE A 30 8.17 -13.79 -21.17
CA ILE A 30 7.68 -13.99 -22.53
C ILE A 30 6.70 -12.86 -22.88
N ILE A 31 6.73 -12.41 -24.13
CA ILE A 31 5.93 -11.28 -24.62
C ILE A 31 4.55 -11.76 -25.10
N ASP A 32 4.48 -12.98 -25.63
CA ASP A 32 3.28 -13.65 -26.13
C ASP A 32 3.07 -15.03 -25.48
N TYR A 33 1.87 -15.58 -25.63
CA TYR A 33 1.54 -16.88 -25.05
C TYR A 33 0.46 -17.61 -25.86
N PRO A 34 0.46 -18.96 -25.85
CA PRO A 34 -0.61 -19.76 -26.45
C PRO A 34 -2.00 -19.42 -25.89
N ALA A 35 -3.05 -19.61 -26.68
CA ALA A 35 -4.44 -19.35 -26.29
C ALA A 35 -4.87 -20.09 -25.00
N ALA A 36 -4.24 -21.23 -24.68
CA ALA A 36 -4.49 -21.97 -23.44
C ALA A 36 -4.23 -21.16 -22.16
N TYR A 37 -3.34 -20.16 -22.21
CA TYR A 37 -3.03 -19.29 -21.06
C TYR A 37 -3.85 -18.00 -21.02
N ALA A 38 -4.68 -17.73 -22.03
CA ALA A 38 -5.36 -16.45 -22.19
C ALA A 38 -6.29 -16.12 -21.02
N GLY A 39 -7.11 -17.07 -20.56
CA GLY A 39 -8.09 -16.80 -19.49
C GLY A 39 -7.46 -16.33 -18.18
N TRP A 40 -6.40 -16.99 -17.71
CA TRP A 40 -5.71 -16.57 -16.49
C TRP A 40 -4.95 -15.25 -16.64
N ASN A 41 -4.36 -14.99 -17.81
CA ASN A 41 -3.72 -13.71 -18.10
C ASN A 41 -4.74 -12.56 -18.20
N GLU A 42 -5.95 -12.83 -18.70
CA GLU A 42 -7.04 -11.86 -18.76
C GLU A 42 -7.50 -11.44 -17.36
N ILE A 43 -7.70 -12.41 -16.46
CA ILE A 43 -8.04 -12.13 -15.04
C ILE A 43 -6.92 -11.29 -14.39
N SER A 44 -5.66 -11.65 -14.63
CA SER A 44 -4.50 -10.90 -14.13
C SER A 44 -4.48 -9.46 -14.67
N SER A 45 -4.89 -9.26 -15.93
CA SER A 45 -4.99 -7.94 -16.57
C SER A 45 -6.09 -7.08 -15.95
N TYR A 46 -7.28 -7.65 -15.68
CA TYR A 46 -8.32 -6.95 -14.92
C TYR A 46 -7.83 -6.57 -13.52
N GLY A 47 -7.03 -7.43 -12.87
CA GLY A 47 -6.37 -7.11 -11.61
C GLY A 47 -5.46 -5.89 -11.69
N ALA A 48 -4.68 -5.78 -12.77
CA ALA A 48 -3.81 -4.63 -13.03
C ALA A 48 -4.58 -3.32 -13.23
N TYR A 49 -5.74 -3.36 -13.90
CA TYR A 49 -6.61 -2.19 -14.02
C TYR A 49 -7.18 -1.76 -12.66
N ILE A 50 -7.65 -2.70 -11.83
CA ILE A 50 -8.09 -2.39 -10.46
C ILE A 50 -6.95 -1.78 -9.64
N GLN A 51 -5.74 -2.33 -9.74
CA GLN A 51 -4.58 -1.81 -9.03
C GLN A 51 -4.22 -0.39 -9.46
N THR A 52 -4.38 -0.06 -10.75
CA THR A 52 -4.16 1.29 -11.27
C THR A 52 -5.15 2.28 -10.63
N VAL A 53 -6.43 1.91 -10.51
CA VAL A 53 -7.44 2.71 -9.80
C VAL A 53 -7.08 2.84 -8.31
N ALA A 54 -6.59 1.78 -7.67
CA ALA A 54 -6.16 1.82 -6.27
C ALA A 54 -5.06 2.87 -6.05
N VAL A 55 -4.05 2.90 -6.93
CA VAL A 55 -2.98 3.91 -6.89
C VAL A 55 -3.53 5.32 -7.08
N ALA A 56 -4.46 5.53 -8.02
CA ALA A 56 -5.09 6.84 -8.22
C ALA A 56 -5.84 7.32 -6.96
N VAL A 57 -6.58 6.41 -6.29
CA VAL A 57 -7.27 6.72 -5.02
C VAL A 57 -6.28 7.07 -3.91
N PHE A 58 -5.12 6.39 -3.85
CA PHE A 58 -4.07 6.72 -2.90
C PHE A 58 -3.49 8.12 -3.14
N LEU A 59 -3.12 8.42 -4.38
CA LEU A 59 -2.57 9.73 -4.76
C LEU A 59 -3.56 10.86 -4.46
N TYR A 60 -4.84 10.67 -4.77
CA TYR A 60 -5.89 11.61 -4.39
C TYR A 60 -5.94 11.85 -2.88
N GLY A 61 -5.88 10.78 -2.07
CA GLY A 61 -5.87 10.89 -0.60
C GLY A 61 -4.66 11.66 -0.07
N VAL A 62 -3.49 11.48 -0.68
CA VAL A 62 -2.27 12.24 -0.34
C VAL A 62 -2.45 13.72 -0.67
N VAL A 63 -2.91 14.05 -1.88
CA VAL A 63 -3.15 15.43 -2.31
C VAL A 63 -4.17 16.12 -1.39
N ASP A 64 -5.29 15.46 -1.09
CA ASP A 64 -6.33 15.97 -0.20
C ASP A 64 -5.78 16.26 1.22
N ALA A 65 -4.92 15.38 1.75
CA ALA A 65 -4.27 15.58 3.05
C ALA A 65 -3.36 16.82 3.06
N PHE A 66 -2.56 17.02 2.01
CA PHE A 66 -1.70 18.20 1.86
C PHE A 66 -2.50 19.49 1.69
N MET A 67 -3.64 19.45 1.00
CA MET A 67 -4.51 20.62 0.82
C MET A 67 -5.21 21.02 2.12
N LYS A 68 -5.70 20.05 2.89
CA LYS A 68 -6.47 20.33 4.13
C LYS A 68 -5.60 20.75 5.31
N LYS A 69 -4.30 20.42 5.31
CA LYS A 69 -3.33 20.80 6.36
C LYS A 69 -3.87 20.60 7.79
N ARG A 70 -4.56 19.48 8.03
CA ARG A 70 -5.11 19.19 9.36
C ARG A 70 -3.96 19.00 10.34
N VAL A 71 -3.98 19.78 11.42
CA VAL A 71 -2.97 19.66 12.48
C VAL A 71 -3.16 18.33 13.18
N ALA A 72 -2.10 17.53 13.23
CA ALA A 72 -2.06 16.31 14.03
C ALA A 72 -1.66 16.65 15.46
N GLY A 73 -2.20 15.92 16.45
CA GLY A 73 -1.64 15.95 17.79
C GLY A 73 -0.30 15.22 17.85
N ASP A 74 0.35 15.28 19.01
CA ASP A 74 1.65 14.64 19.27
C ASP A 74 1.61 13.12 19.00
N ASN A 75 0.55 12.46 19.46
CA ASN A 75 0.27 11.06 19.15
C ASN A 75 -1.05 10.90 18.37
N PRO A 76 -1.02 10.96 17.03
CA PRO A 76 -2.24 10.83 16.20
C PRO A 76 -2.76 9.40 16.12
N TRP A 77 -2.00 8.40 16.59
CA TRP A 77 -2.36 6.98 16.56
C TRP A 77 -2.99 6.48 17.87
N GLY A 78 -2.95 7.30 18.91
CA GLY A 78 -3.57 7.03 20.20
C GLY A 78 -2.70 6.17 21.13
N PRO A 79 -3.25 5.79 22.30
CA PRO A 79 -2.47 5.23 23.41
C PRO A 79 -1.72 3.94 23.10
N SER A 80 -2.13 3.16 22.08
CA SER A 80 -1.44 1.93 21.68
C SER A 80 -0.11 2.18 20.97
N ALA A 81 0.17 3.41 20.55
CA ALA A 81 1.43 3.80 19.95
C ALA A 81 2.37 4.31 21.06
N GLU A 82 3.12 3.38 21.65
CA GLU A 82 3.89 3.60 22.88
C GLU A 82 5.40 3.82 22.64
N THR A 83 5.85 3.81 21.38
CA THR A 83 7.23 4.09 21.02
C THR A 83 7.59 5.56 21.26
N LEU A 84 8.88 5.84 21.50
CA LEU A 84 9.38 7.18 21.86
C LEU A 84 9.06 8.26 20.83
N GLU A 85 8.90 7.91 19.55
CA GLU A 85 8.54 8.85 18.49
C GLU A 85 7.20 9.55 18.72
N TRP A 86 6.25 8.91 19.44
CA TRP A 86 4.93 9.46 19.77
C TRP A 86 4.92 10.30 21.05
N THR A 87 6.09 10.55 21.65
CA THR A 87 6.27 11.49 22.76
C THR A 87 6.63 12.91 22.31
N LEU A 88 6.88 13.08 21.00
CA LEU A 88 7.27 14.35 20.39
C LEU A 88 6.06 15.06 19.77
N SER A 89 6.19 16.37 19.58
CA SER A 89 5.18 17.16 18.88
C SER A 89 5.07 16.80 17.40
N SER A 90 3.94 17.15 16.77
CA SER A 90 3.76 17.06 15.31
C SER A 90 3.61 18.47 14.70
N PRO A 91 4.60 18.98 13.91
CA PRO A 91 5.83 18.32 13.50
C PRO A 91 6.88 18.23 14.62
N PRO A 92 7.82 17.27 14.53
CA PRO A 92 8.87 17.12 15.53
C PRO A 92 9.86 18.30 15.49
N PRO A 93 10.41 18.70 16.65
CA PRO A 93 11.43 19.75 16.70
C PRO A 93 12.76 19.27 16.10
N PHE A 94 13.61 20.21 15.70
CA PHE A 94 14.94 19.90 15.14
C PHE A 94 15.83 19.11 16.12
N HIS A 95 15.81 19.49 17.40
CA HIS A 95 16.41 18.74 18.49
C HIS A 95 15.30 18.05 19.30
N GLN A 96 15.30 16.71 19.29
CA GLN A 96 14.15 15.92 19.74
C GLN A 96 14.05 15.79 21.26
N TYR A 97 15.17 15.56 21.94
CA TYR A 97 15.18 15.29 23.38
C TYR A 97 16.27 16.11 24.07
N ASN A 98 15.85 17.09 24.87
CA ASN A 98 16.78 17.83 25.75
C ASN A 98 17.34 16.93 26.86
N THR A 99 16.55 15.93 27.29
CA THR A 99 16.91 14.93 28.28
C THR A 99 16.68 13.54 27.70
N LEU A 100 17.67 12.66 27.79
CA LEU A 100 17.56 11.31 27.25
C LEU A 100 16.37 10.57 27.88
N PRO A 101 15.47 9.98 27.07
CA PRO A 101 14.36 9.20 27.59
C PRO A 101 14.91 7.92 28.24
N VAL A 102 14.38 7.60 29.43
CA VAL A 102 14.70 6.35 30.12
C VAL A 102 13.66 5.31 29.74
N ILE A 103 14.10 4.29 28.99
CA ILE A 103 13.27 3.13 28.65
C ILE A 103 13.27 2.19 29.86
N LYS A 104 12.10 1.77 30.32
CA LYS A 104 11.92 0.79 31.40
C LYS A 104 11.46 -0.54 30.85
#